data_AF-A0A7V8VX94-F1
#
_entry.id   AF-A0A7V8VX94-F1
#
_cell.length_a   1.000
_cell.length_b   1.000
_cell.length_c   1.000
_cell.angle_alpha   90.00
_cell.angle_beta   90.00
_cell.angle_gamma   90.00
#
_symmetry.space_group_name_H-M   'P 1'
#
loop_
_entity.id
_entity.type
_entity.pdbx_description
1 polymer ?
#
loop_
_entity_poly.entity_id
_entity_poly.type
_entity_poly.pdbx_seq_one_letter_code
_entity_poly.pdbx_strand_id
1 'polypeptide(L)'
;MAIAMHQQRERSAACYPSMVSTHSRTSPAHDSSDSIVDEVFRSMSDDFINRPSPVDAQRVHVEALGEPGQRRFRMLLAVNGETHIIWLEKQQLQALALMIEQMFEDTPSDSAMLQSDDSFLEFDNDADHQFRLGKVDLGFDETGDSVVIGAYDMQQDEQSGQPVLSVRLNRRQALALSADVATLASAGRPRCPMCGAPKDASGHVCPEQNGHLPLTYEEEEIGD
;
A
#
# COMPACT_ATOMS: atom_id res chain seq x y z
N MET A 1 50.56 -41.76 -24.27
CA MET A 1 49.77 -41.88 -23.03
C MET A 1 48.32 -42.13 -23.44
N ALA A 2 47.80 -43.32 -23.06
CA ALA A 2 46.42 -43.90 -23.10
C ALA A 2 45.38 -43.31 -24.08
N ILE A 3 44.80 -44.01 -25.09
CA ILE A 3 44.11 -45.33 -25.26
C ILE A 3 42.59 -45.33 -24.89
N ALA A 4 41.78 -45.73 -25.89
CA ALA A 4 40.44 -46.38 -25.93
C ALA A 4 39.19 -45.57 -25.48
N MET A 5 38.12 -45.41 -26.27
CA MET A 5 37.20 -46.34 -26.98
C MET A 5 36.10 -46.98 -26.10
N HIS A 6 34.85 -46.91 -26.63
CA HIS A 6 33.72 -47.84 -26.46
C HIS A 6 32.95 -47.77 -25.11
N GLN A 7 31.65 -48.06 -24.95
CA GLN A 7 30.50 -48.55 -25.74
C GLN A 7 29.31 -48.64 -24.73
N GLN A 8 28.13 -48.04 -24.98
CA GLN A 8 26.83 -48.67 -25.33
C GLN A 8 26.04 -49.45 -24.24
N ARG A 9 24.75 -49.07 -24.07
CA ARG A 9 23.53 -49.81 -23.59
C ARG A 9 23.60 -50.37 -22.15
N GLU A 10 22.52 -50.50 -21.37
CA GLU A 10 21.26 -51.28 -21.55
C GLU A 10 20.14 -50.74 -20.60
N ARG A 11 18.92 -50.50 -21.07
CA ARG A 11 17.67 -51.25 -20.73
C ARG A 11 17.67 -52.05 -19.41
N SER A 12 16.75 -51.76 -18.50
CA SER A 12 15.93 -52.82 -17.86
C SER A 12 14.63 -52.28 -17.23
N ALA A 13 13.59 -53.09 -17.33
CA ALA A 13 12.21 -52.84 -16.93
C ALA A 13 11.81 -53.77 -15.77
N ALA A 14 10.91 -53.30 -14.90
CA ALA A 14 10.02 -54.09 -14.04
C ALA A 14 8.94 -53.11 -13.56
N CYS A 15 7.62 -53.18 -13.80
CA CYS A 15 6.64 -54.25 -14.08
C CYS A 15 6.25 -55.14 -12.88
N TYR A 16 5.05 -54.82 -12.34
CA TYR A 16 4.07 -55.58 -11.54
C TYR A 16 4.22 -55.73 -10.01
N PRO A 17 3.13 -56.00 -9.22
CA PRO A 17 1.69 -55.96 -9.55
C PRO A 17 0.75 -55.24 -8.52
N SER A 18 -0.47 -55.02 -9.01
CA SER A 18 -1.76 -54.78 -8.35
C SER A 18 -2.05 -55.55 -7.04
N MET A 19 -2.64 -54.88 -6.06
CA MET A 19 -3.66 -55.48 -5.18
C MET A 19 -4.83 -54.51 -4.95
N VAL A 20 -6.01 -54.98 -5.36
CA VAL A 20 -7.33 -54.54 -4.95
C VAL A 20 -7.52 -54.95 -3.48
N SER A 21 -7.99 -54.03 -2.63
CA SER A 21 -8.69 -54.44 -1.42
C SER A 21 -9.78 -53.43 -1.07
N THR A 22 -11.02 -53.89 -1.28
CA THR A 22 -12.26 -53.32 -0.78
C THR A 22 -12.32 -53.45 0.73
N HIS A 23 -12.35 -52.33 1.45
CA HIS A 23 -12.92 -52.31 2.80
C HIS A 23 -13.87 -51.12 2.94
N SER A 24 -15.14 -51.43 2.79
CA SER A 24 -16.26 -50.76 3.42
C SER A 24 -15.98 -50.56 4.92
N ARG A 25 -15.85 -49.29 5.33
CA ARG A 25 -15.95 -48.89 6.73
C ARG A 25 -17.13 -47.94 6.88
N THR A 26 -18.14 -48.48 7.54
CA THR A 26 -19.16 -47.83 8.36
C THR A 26 -18.80 -46.41 8.80
N SER A 27 -19.67 -45.45 8.45
CA SER A 27 -19.77 -44.15 9.08
C SER A 27 -19.97 -44.28 10.58
N PRO A 28 -19.21 -43.54 11.41
CA PRO A 28 -19.71 -43.11 12.70
C PRO A 28 -20.50 -41.82 12.50
N ALA A 29 -21.71 -41.77 13.05
CA ALA A 29 -22.44 -40.54 13.27
C ALA A 29 -21.60 -39.67 14.22
N HIS A 30 -21.05 -38.57 13.71
CA HIS A 30 -20.40 -37.55 14.53
C HIS A 30 -21.36 -36.38 14.73
N ASP A 31 -21.91 -36.38 15.94
CA ASP A 31 -22.14 -35.25 16.84
C ASP A 31 -22.34 -33.86 16.21
N SER A 32 -23.58 -33.36 16.32
CA SER A 32 -24.04 -32.03 15.93
C SER A 32 -23.52 -30.94 16.87
N SER A 33 -22.20 -30.86 16.95
CA SER A 33 -21.45 -29.88 17.74
C SER A 33 -20.27 -29.33 16.92
N ASP A 34 -20.45 -29.11 15.61
CA ASP A 34 -19.51 -28.42 14.72
C ASP A 34 -19.56 -26.90 14.99
N SER A 35 -19.04 -26.56 16.17
CA SER A 35 -17.91 -25.67 16.35
C SER A 35 -17.90 -24.38 15.50
N ILE A 36 -18.24 -23.27 16.16
CA ILE A 36 -17.92 -21.89 15.74
C ILE A 36 -16.44 -21.77 15.29
N VAL A 37 -15.57 -22.64 15.82
CA VAL A 37 -14.13 -22.65 15.49
C VAL A 37 -13.84 -23.16 14.07
N ASP A 38 -14.63 -24.09 13.50
CA ASP A 38 -14.48 -24.51 12.10
C ASP A 38 -14.97 -23.44 11.12
N GLU A 39 -15.96 -22.64 11.52
CA GLU A 39 -16.47 -21.52 10.73
C GLU A 39 -15.47 -20.34 10.72
N VAL A 40 -14.83 -20.05 11.86
CA VAL A 40 -13.76 -19.06 11.96
C VAL A 40 -12.51 -19.50 11.18
N PHE A 41 -12.15 -20.79 11.22
CA PHE A 41 -10.97 -21.29 10.51
C PHE A 41 -11.20 -21.35 8.98
N ARG A 42 -12.43 -21.64 8.52
CA ARG A 42 -12.83 -21.49 7.10
C ARG A 42 -12.85 -20.03 6.68
N SER A 43 -13.38 -19.13 7.50
CA SER A 43 -13.39 -17.67 7.23
C SER A 43 -11.98 -17.12 7.00
N MET A 44 -10.97 -17.57 7.77
CA MET A 44 -9.59 -17.13 7.59
C MET A 44 -8.88 -17.72 6.35
N SER A 45 -9.40 -18.82 5.79
CA SER A 45 -8.81 -19.48 4.62
C SER A 45 -9.48 -19.09 3.30
N ASP A 46 -10.77 -18.74 3.31
CA ASP A 46 -11.47 -18.19 2.14
C ASP A 46 -11.00 -16.78 1.76
N ASP A 47 -10.58 -15.96 2.73
CA ASP A 47 -9.97 -14.65 2.49
C ASP A 47 -8.66 -14.74 1.69
N PHE A 48 -7.96 -15.88 1.75
CA PHE A 48 -6.70 -16.08 1.05
C PHE A 48 -6.87 -16.65 -0.37
N ILE A 49 -7.92 -17.44 -0.63
CA ILE A 49 -8.14 -18.09 -1.93
C ILE A 49 -8.74 -17.13 -2.97
N ASN A 50 -9.55 -16.17 -2.53
CA ASN A 50 -10.18 -15.20 -3.45
C ASN A 50 -9.43 -13.87 -3.57
N ARG A 51 -8.28 -13.72 -2.90
CA ARG A 51 -7.48 -12.49 -2.97
C ARG A 51 -6.76 -12.35 -4.30
N PRO A 52 -6.89 -11.20 -5.01
CA PRO A 52 -6.03 -10.97 -6.16
C PRO A 52 -4.58 -11.07 -5.72
N SER A 53 -3.84 -11.95 -6.39
CA SER A 53 -2.41 -12.12 -6.15
C SER A 53 -1.73 -10.76 -6.31
N PRO A 54 -0.89 -10.35 -5.34
CA PRO A 54 -0.27 -9.04 -5.40
C PRO A 54 0.65 -8.95 -6.62
N VAL A 55 0.48 -7.87 -7.37
CA VAL A 55 1.30 -7.54 -8.54
C VAL A 55 2.43 -6.60 -8.12
N ASP A 56 3.61 -6.78 -8.71
CA ASP A 56 4.77 -5.97 -8.33
C ASP A 56 4.67 -4.54 -8.89
N ALA A 57 4.82 -3.54 -8.03
CA ALA A 57 4.92 -2.16 -8.49
C ALA A 57 6.26 -1.93 -9.17
N GLN A 58 6.20 -1.41 -10.39
CA GLN A 58 7.37 -0.93 -11.11
C GLN A 58 7.82 0.42 -10.54
N ARG A 59 6.86 1.27 -10.15
CA ARG A 59 7.11 2.57 -9.52
C ARG A 59 5.96 2.94 -8.58
N VAL A 60 6.28 3.69 -7.53
CA VAL A 60 5.31 4.30 -6.62
C VAL A 60 5.69 5.74 -6.39
N HIS A 61 4.70 6.63 -6.33
CA HIS A 61 4.88 8.05 -6.02
C HIS A 61 3.68 8.60 -5.28
N VAL A 62 3.89 9.66 -4.51
CA VAL A 62 2.82 10.36 -3.78
C VAL A 62 2.92 11.85 -4.08
N GLU A 63 1.76 12.48 -4.25
CA GLU A 63 1.69 13.90 -4.48
C GLU A 63 0.48 14.54 -3.80
N ALA A 64 0.61 15.85 -3.59
CA ALA A 64 -0.47 16.69 -3.11
C ALA A 64 -0.75 17.79 -4.13
N LEU A 65 -2.00 17.86 -4.59
CA LEU A 65 -2.45 18.82 -5.58
C LEU A 65 -3.25 19.95 -4.91
N GLY A 66 -2.90 21.20 -5.23
CA GLY A 66 -3.59 22.40 -4.77
C GLY A 66 -2.92 23.11 -3.58
N GLU A 67 -3.56 24.20 -3.15
CA GLU A 67 -3.04 25.07 -2.10
C GLU A 67 -3.13 24.44 -0.70
N PRO A 68 -2.19 24.76 0.23
CA PRO A 68 -2.27 24.30 1.62
C PRO A 68 -3.65 24.53 2.25
N GLY A 69 -4.30 23.46 2.70
CA GLY A 69 -5.66 23.47 3.27
C GLY A 69 -6.77 23.08 2.28
N GLN A 70 -6.50 23.09 0.97
CA GLN A 70 -7.38 22.58 -0.08
C GLN A 70 -6.71 21.46 -0.88
N ARG A 71 -5.62 20.89 -0.34
CA ARG A 71 -4.86 19.83 -0.98
C ARG A 71 -5.67 18.55 -1.09
N ARG A 72 -5.60 17.93 -2.26
CA ARG A 72 -6.00 16.54 -2.47
C ARG A 72 -4.75 15.70 -2.58
N PHE A 73 -4.77 14.52 -1.99
CA PHE A 73 -3.63 13.62 -1.95
C PHE A 73 -3.93 12.43 -2.86
N ARG A 74 -2.92 12.04 -3.64
CA ARG A 74 -3.01 10.81 -4.43
C ARG A 74 -1.70 10.05 -4.40
N MET A 75 -1.82 8.73 -4.49
CA MET A 75 -0.71 7.81 -4.71
C MET A 75 -0.82 7.29 -6.13
N LEU A 76 0.30 7.31 -6.84
CA LEU A 76 0.44 6.82 -8.21
C LEU A 76 1.28 5.54 -8.17
N LEU A 77 0.77 4.51 -8.82
CA LEU A 77 1.41 3.20 -8.91
C LEU A 77 1.54 2.82 -10.39
N ALA A 78 2.75 2.52 -10.84
CA ALA A 78 2.99 1.97 -12.16
C ALA A 78 3.05 0.44 -12.03
N VAL A 79 2.08 -0.24 -12.62
CA VAL A 79 1.92 -1.70 -12.51
C VAL A 79 1.63 -2.22 -13.91
N ASN A 80 2.37 -3.24 -14.36
CA ASN A 80 2.22 -3.81 -15.71
C ASN A 80 2.28 -2.78 -16.86
N GLY A 81 2.92 -1.63 -16.67
CA GLY A 81 2.98 -0.53 -17.64
C GLY A 81 1.77 0.42 -17.62
N GLU A 82 0.80 0.20 -16.74
CA GLU A 82 -0.37 1.06 -16.53
C GLU A 82 -0.22 1.87 -15.24
N THR A 83 -0.77 3.09 -15.24
CA THR A 83 -0.80 3.94 -14.05
C THR A 83 -2.12 3.76 -13.31
N HIS A 84 -2.04 3.42 -12.03
CA HIS A 84 -3.18 3.42 -11.11
C HIS A 84 -3.08 4.64 -10.18
N ILE A 85 -4.18 5.39 -10.07
CA ILE A 85 -4.26 6.57 -9.21
C ILE A 85 -5.22 6.28 -8.06
N ILE A 86 -4.69 6.24 -6.85
CA ILE A 86 -5.49 6.12 -5.64
C ILE A 86 -5.62 7.50 -5.02
N TRP A 87 -6.84 7.99 -4.84
CA TRP A 87 -7.12 9.21 -4.08
C TRP A 87 -7.29 8.87 -2.61
N LEU A 88 -6.54 9.55 -1.73
CA LEU A 88 -6.53 9.27 -0.29
C LEU A 88 -6.75 10.55 0.51
N GLU A 89 -7.20 10.38 1.75
CA GLU A 89 -7.16 11.45 2.74
C GLU A 89 -5.77 11.59 3.34
N LYS A 90 -5.43 12.80 3.82
CA LYS A 90 -4.14 13.07 4.45
C LYS A 90 -3.85 12.08 5.59
N GLN A 91 -4.86 11.80 6.41
CA GLN A 91 -4.74 10.90 7.56
C GLN A 91 -4.47 9.46 7.13
N GLN A 92 -5.15 8.96 6.09
CA GLN A 92 -4.90 7.63 5.53
C GLN A 92 -3.47 7.52 4.99
N LEU A 93 -3.01 8.53 4.25
CA LEU A 93 -1.65 8.55 3.71
C LEU A 93 -0.59 8.54 4.82
N GLN A 94 -0.77 9.37 5.85
CA GLN A 94 0.12 9.42 7.02
C GLN A 94 0.13 8.10 7.81
N ALA A 95 -1.04 7.50 8.03
CA ALA A 95 -1.15 6.22 8.72
C ALA A 95 -0.42 5.11 7.95
N LEU A 96 -0.58 5.07 6.62
CA LEU A 96 0.11 4.10 5.77
C LEU A 96 1.64 4.21 5.90
N ALA A 97 2.18 5.43 5.81
CA ALA A 97 3.63 5.65 5.95
C ALA A 97 4.15 5.21 7.32
N LEU A 98 3.44 5.55 8.39
CA LEU A 98 3.82 5.17 9.74
C LEU A 98 3.82 3.64 9.93
N MET A 99 2.80 2.95 9.40
CA MET A 99 2.73 1.49 9.48
C MET A 99 3.86 0.81 8.71
N ILE A 100 4.25 1.35 7.54
CA ILE A 100 5.39 0.86 6.77
C ILE A 100 6.70 1.03 7.56
N GLU A 101 6.92 2.19 8.19
CA GLU A 101 8.12 2.44 9.00
C GLU A 101 8.21 1.46 10.17
N GLN A 102 7.13 1.30 10.93
CA GLN A 102 7.07 0.38 12.07
C GLN A 102 7.36 -1.07 11.65
N MET A 103 6.76 -1.52 10.55
CA MET A 103 6.96 -2.87 10.01
C MET A 103 8.44 -3.18 9.73
N PHE A 104 9.19 -2.18 9.23
CA PHE A 104 10.60 -2.35 8.90
C PHE A 104 11.56 -2.06 10.05
N GLU A 105 11.13 -1.32 11.07
CA GLU A 105 11.87 -1.16 12.33
C GLU A 105 11.95 -2.48 13.09
N ASP A 106 10.85 -3.23 13.14
CA ASP A 106 10.77 -4.55 13.79
C ASP A 106 11.51 -5.65 13.01
N THR A 107 11.74 -5.44 11.70
CA THR A 107 12.41 -6.41 10.82
C THR A 107 13.63 -5.78 10.14
N PRO A 108 14.71 -5.46 10.86
CA PRO A 108 15.90 -4.87 10.25
C PRO A 108 16.53 -5.83 9.24
N SER A 109 16.89 -5.31 8.07
CA SER A 109 17.61 -6.06 7.02
C SER A 109 19.06 -5.62 7.00
N ASP A 110 19.98 -6.58 7.03
CA ASP A 110 21.44 -6.36 6.87
C ASP A 110 21.83 -6.05 5.41
N SER A 111 20.89 -6.14 4.47
CA SER A 111 21.18 -5.88 3.07
C SER A 111 21.36 -4.38 2.83
N ALA A 112 22.52 -4.00 2.27
CA ALA A 112 22.78 -2.64 1.86
C ALA A 112 21.67 -2.19 0.91
N MET A 113 21.00 -1.09 1.24
CA MET A 113 19.96 -0.45 0.42
C MET A 113 20.50 -0.22 -0.99
N LEU A 114 20.21 -1.14 -1.92
CA LEU A 114 20.64 -1.03 -3.31
C LEU A 114 20.03 0.24 -3.90
N GLN A 115 20.82 0.97 -4.69
CA GLN A 115 20.41 2.24 -5.29
C GLN A 115 19.13 2.06 -6.13
N SER A 116 18.33 3.12 -6.17
CA SER A 116 17.10 3.19 -6.95
C SER A 116 17.35 2.80 -8.41
N ASP A 117 16.71 1.73 -8.88
CA ASP A 117 16.35 1.64 -10.30
C ASP A 117 15.37 2.78 -10.54
N ASP A 118 15.91 3.90 -11.00
CA ASP A 118 15.15 5.06 -11.47
C ASP A 118 14.55 4.66 -12.82
N SER A 119 13.55 3.80 -12.75
CA SER A 119 12.74 3.45 -13.92
C SER A 119 12.06 4.74 -14.37
N PHE A 120 12.47 5.26 -15.54
CA PHE A 120 11.91 6.46 -16.18
C PHE A 120 10.47 6.25 -16.70
N LEU A 121 9.69 5.38 -16.05
CA LEU A 121 8.27 5.22 -16.33
C LEU A 121 7.55 6.48 -15.89
N GLU A 122 7.08 7.24 -16.87
CA GLU A 122 6.26 8.42 -16.66
C GLU A 122 4.86 7.98 -16.20
N PHE A 123 4.33 8.67 -15.20
CA PHE A 123 2.96 8.42 -14.75
C PHE A 123 1.99 9.12 -15.68
N ASP A 124 0.97 8.40 -16.12
CA ASP A 124 -0.19 9.01 -16.76
C ASP A 124 -1.05 9.68 -15.67
N ASN A 125 -1.06 11.01 -15.69
CA ASN A 125 -1.74 11.82 -14.67
C ASN A 125 -3.27 11.82 -14.82
N ASP A 126 -3.77 11.37 -15.98
CA ASP A 126 -5.18 11.30 -16.36
C ASP A 126 -5.63 9.85 -16.56
N ALA A 127 -4.92 8.88 -15.96
CA ALA A 127 -5.21 7.47 -16.10
C ALA A 127 -6.66 7.11 -15.72
N ASP A 128 -7.31 6.28 -16.53
CA ASP A 128 -8.68 5.82 -16.31
C ASP A 128 -8.82 4.99 -15.02
N HIS A 129 -7.74 4.30 -14.61
CA HIS A 129 -7.71 3.47 -13.41
C HIS A 129 -7.51 4.30 -12.14
N GLN A 130 -8.55 5.07 -11.79
CA GLN A 130 -8.55 5.91 -10.59
C GLN A 130 -9.75 5.66 -9.68
N PHE A 131 -9.52 5.64 -8.37
CA PHE A 131 -10.57 5.47 -7.37
C PHE A 131 -10.22 6.14 -6.05
N ARG A 132 -11.20 6.28 -5.15
CA ARG A 132 -10.99 6.86 -3.81
C ARG A 132 -10.89 5.75 -2.78
N LEU A 133 -9.84 5.80 -1.97
CA LEU A 133 -9.55 4.79 -0.97
C LEU A 133 -10.60 4.81 0.16
N GLY A 134 -11.31 3.70 0.33
CA GLY A 134 -12.15 3.44 1.49
C GLY A 134 -11.33 2.85 2.65
N LYS A 135 -10.63 1.75 2.37
CA LYS A 135 -9.83 0.99 3.33
C LYS A 135 -8.49 0.61 2.72
N VAL A 136 -7.45 0.49 3.55
CA VAL A 136 -6.16 -0.08 3.17
C VAL A 136 -5.76 -1.18 4.15
N ASP A 137 -5.27 -2.29 3.61
CA ASP A 137 -4.63 -3.36 4.36
C ASP A 137 -3.14 -3.41 4.01
N LEU A 138 -2.31 -3.74 5.00
CA LEU A 138 -0.88 -3.92 4.85
C LEU A 138 -0.50 -5.33 5.29
N GLY A 139 0.35 -5.98 4.50
CA GLY A 139 0.99 -7.25 4.85
C GLY A 139 2.48 -7.19 4.59
N PHE A 140 3.25 -7.94 5.36
CA PHE A 140 4.68 -8.14 5.13
C PHE A 140 4.93 -9.51 4.52
N ASP A 141 5.72 -9.56 3.46
CA ASP A 141 6.22 -10.80 2.87
C ASP A 141 7.69 -10.95 3.27
N GLU A 142 7.92 -11.76 4.32
CA GLU A 142 9.25 -12.05 4.87
C GLU A 142 10.18 -12.70 3.85
N THR A 143 9.63 -13.50 2.93
CA THR A 143 10.45 -14.22 1.94
C THR A 143 11.01 -13.26 0.90
N GLY A 144 10.20 -12.28 0.48
CA GLY A 144 10.57 -11.27 -0.51
C GLY A 144 11.13 -9.96 0.06
N ASP A 145 11.21 -9.81 1.38
CA ASP A 145 11.51 -8.54 2.09
C ASP A 145 10.71 -7.37 1.47
N SER A 146 9.39 -7.56 1.41
CA SER A 146 8.49 -6.68 0.67
C SER A 146 7.17 -6.45 1.40
N VAL A 147 6.53 -5.33 1.12
CA VAL A 147 5.22 -4.96 1.66
C VAL A 147 4.17 -5.18 0.59
N VAL A 148 3.05 -5.79 0.99
CA VAL A 148 1.86 -5.90 0.16
C VAL A 148 0.81 -4.91 0.65
N ILE A 149 0.38 -4.02 -0.24
CA ILE A 149 -0.67 -3.04 0.02
C ILE A 149 -1.95 -3.51 -0.69
N GLY A 150 -3.01 -3.73 0.08
CA GLY A 150 -4.35 -3.99 -0.43
C GLY A 150 -5.21 -2.74 -0.32
N ALA A 151 -5.62 -2.16 -1.44
CA ALA A 151 -6.43 -0.96 -1.50
C ALA A 151 -7.88 -1.29 -1.91
N TYR A 152 -8.83 -0.82 -1.10
CA TYR A 152 -10.26 -1.02 -1.30
C TYR A 152 -10.90 0.30 -1.74
N ASP A 153 -11.73 0.24 -2.77
CA ASP A 153 -12.49 1.40 -3.23
C ASP A 153 -13.62 1.73 -2.24
N MET A 154 -13.78 3.01 -1.92
CA MET A 154 -14.87 3.50 -1.09
C MET A 154 -16.25 3.23 -1.70
N GLN A 155 -16.33 3.02 -3.02
CA GLN A 155 -17.59 2.76 -3.73
C GLN A 155 -17.95 1.27 -3.77
N GLN A 156 -17.02 0.38 -3.44
CA GLN A 156 -17.26 -1.04 -3.45
C GLN A 156 -17.91 -1.48 -2.13
N ASP A 157 -18.89 -2.39 -2.20
CA ASP A 157 -19.48 -2.99 -1.01
C ASP A 157 -18.40 -3.73 -0.20
N GLU A 158 -18.27 -3.41 1.08
CA GLU A 158 -17.33 -4.05 2.02
C GLU A 158 -17.52 -5.58 2.08
N GLN A 159 -18.72 -6.05 1.72
CA GLN A 159 -19.09 -7.47 1.65
C GLN A 159 -18.35 -8.24 0.54
N SER A 160 -17.76 -7.55 -0.43
CA SER A 160 -16.91 -8.20 -1.44
C SER A 160 -15.67 -8.82 -0.81
N GLY A 161 -15.21 -8.31 0.34
CA GLY A 161 -14.02 -8.80 1.05
C GLY A 161 -12.69 -8.67 0.30
N GLN A 162 -12.68 -8.14 -0.93
CA GLN A 162 -11.51 -8.14 -1.80
C GLN A 162 -11.01 -6.74 -2.14
N PRO A 163 -9.69 -6.49 -2.13
CA PRO A 163 -9.13 -5.21 -2.56
C PRO A 163 -9.27 -5.06 -4.08
N VAL A 164 -9.56 -3.84 -4.54
CA VAL A 164 -9.57 -3.48 -5.97
C VAL A 164 -8.15 -3.54 -6.54
N LEU A 165 -7.15 -3.18 -5.73
CA LEU A 165 -5.75 -3.23 -6.11
C LEU A 165 -4.94 -3.86 -4.99
N SER A 166 -4.16 -4.89 -5.32
CA SER A 166 -3.24 -5.57 -4.42
C SER A 166 -1.85 -5.46 -5.03
N VAL A 167 -0.97 -4.66 -4.42
CA VAL A 167 0.33 -4.31 -4.99
C VAL A 167 1.47 -4.65 -4.02
N ARG A 168 2.56 -5.21 -4.54
CA ARG A 168 3.79 -5.47 -3.79
C ARG A 168 4.81 -4.35 -4.04
N LEU A 169 5.31 -3.78 -2.95
CA LEU A 169 6.44 -2.85 -2.93
C LEU A 169 7.63 -3.54 -2.29
N ASN A 170 8.80 -3.52 -2.93
CA ASN A 170 10.01 -3.97 -2.23
C ASN A 170 10.34 -3.01 -1.06
N ARG A 171 11.15 -3.46 -0.11
CA ARG A 171 11.58 -2.68 1.06
C ARG A 171 12.01 -1.26 0.73
N ARG A 172 12.82 -1.10 -0.32
CA ARG A 172 13.31 0.21 -0.75
C ARG A 172 12.19 1.14 -1.22
N GLN A 173 11.29 0.66 -2.09
CA GLN A 173 10.13 1.44 -2.55
C GLN A 173 9.23 1.85 -1.38
N ALA A 174 9.00 0.93 -0.45
CA ALA A 174 8.15 1.18 0.71
C ALA A 174 8.75 2.22 1.68
N LEU A 175 10.06 2.14 1.99
CA LEU A 175 10.74 3.13 2.83
C LEU A 175 10.86 4.50 2.15
N ALA A 176 11.12 4.52 0.84
CA ALA A 176 11.12 5.77 0.08
C ALA A 176 9.72 6.43 0.11
N LEU A 177 8.67 5.63 -0.09
CA LEU A 177 7.29 6.08 0.02
C LEU A 177 6.98 6.68 1.40
N SER A 178 7.41 6.03 2.49
CA SER A 178 7.13 6.55 3.84
C SER A 178 7.81 7.89 4.08
N ALA A 179 9.07 8.04 3.66
CA ALA A 179 9.83 9.28 3.77
C ALA A 179 9.23 10.41 2.93
N ASP A 180 8.82 10.11 1.70
CA ASP A 180 8.15 11.06 0.80
C ASP A 180 6.83 11.54 1.42
N VAL A 181 6.02 10.61 1.96
CA VAL A 181 4.78 10.96 2.66
C VAL A 181 5.04 11.83 3.88
N ALA A 182 6.04 11.52 4.70
CA ALA A 182 6.38 12.33 5.87
C ALA A 182 6.71 13.77 5.47
N THR A 183 7.52 13.94 4.42
CA THR A 183 7.87 15.24 3.85
C THR A 183 6.63 15.97 3.35
N LEU A 184 5.83 15.32 2.53
CA LEU A 184 4.63 15.88 1.89
C LEU A 184 3.55 16.25 2.91
N ALA A 185 3.34 15.41 3.93
CA ALA A 185 2.35 15.66 4.98
C ALA A 185 2.77 16.77 5.96
N SER A 186 4.08 16.98 6.13
CA SER A 186 4.65 18.07 6.96
C SER A 186 4.59 19.44 6.27
N ALA A 187 4.45 19.50 4.94
CA ALA A 187 4.37 20.72 4.14
C ALA A 187 3.04 21.49 4.28
N GLY A 188 2.43 21.49 5.47
CA GLY A 188 1.19 22.19 5.78
C GLY A 188 1.33 23.71 5.82
N ARG A 189 0.24 24.39 6.19
CA ARG A 189 0.25 25.84 6.39
C ARG A 189 1.28 26.24 7.45
N PRO A 190 2.07 27.31 7.24
CA PRO A 190 2.95 27.81 8.27
C PRO A 190 2.12 28.13 9.52
N ARG A 191 2.57 27.64 10.69
CA ARG A 191 1.91 27.95 11.96
C ARG A 191 2.25 29.38 12.36
N CYS A 192 1.28 30.08 12.96
CA CYS A 192 1.50 31.38 13.57
C CYS A 192 2.54 31.21 14.70
N PRO A 193 3.65 31.96 14.71
CA PRO A 193 4.67 31.83 15.75
C PRO A 193 4.18 32.29 17.13
N MET A 194 3.06 33.02 17.20
CA MET A 194 2.46 33.50 18.44
C MET A 194 1.47 32.47 19.02
N CYS A 195 0.40 32.12 18.30
CA CYS A 195 -0.66 31.24 18.81
C CYS A 195 -0.57 29.77 18.35
N GLY A 196 0.36 29.42 17.48
CA GLY A 196 0.51 28.07 16.92
C GLY A 196 -0.58 27.61 15.94
N ALA A 197 -1.58 28.45 15.66
CA ALA A 197 -2.66 28.16 14.71
C ALA A 197 -2.17 28.20 13.25
N PRO A 198 -2.75 27.39 12.34
CA PRO A 198 -2.40 27.42 10.92
C PRO A 198 -2.71 28.78 10.29
N LYS A 199 -1.74 29.39 9.60
CA LYS A 199 -1.99 30.65 8.87
C LYS A 199 -2.72 30.36 7.55
N ASP A 200 -3.82 31.06 7.28
CA ASP A 200 -4.42 31.06 5.95
C ASP A 200 -3.57 31.89 4.98
N ALA A 201 -3.66 31.60 3.68
CA ALA A 201 -2.98 32.36 2.62
C ALA A 201 -3.45 33.82 2.56
N SER A 202 -4.72 34.06 2.92
CA SER A 202 -5.32 35.40 3.06
C SER A 202 -4.87 36.18 4.30
N GLY A 203 -4.04 35.56 5.17
CA GLY A 203 -3.66 36.11 6.47
C GLY A 203 -4.40 35.41 7.62
N HIS A 204 -3.80 35.42 8.81
CA HIS A 204 -4.40 34.86 10.02
C HIS A 204 -4.53 35.94 11.07
N VAL A 205 -5.75 36.15 11.56
CA VAL A 205 -6.01 37.01 12.71
C VAL A 205 -5.64 36.23 13.96
N CYS A 206 -4.47 36.55 14.52
CA CYS A 206 -3.97 35.90 15.71
C CYS A 206 -4.72 36.42 16.95
N PRO A 207 -5.46 35.59 17.69
CA PRO A 207 -6.16 36.04 18.90
C PRO A 207 -5.19 36.48 20.01
N GLU A 208 -3.94 36.01 19.98
CA GLU A 208 -2.89 36.43 20.93
C GLU A 208 -2.18 37.72 20.53
N GLN A 209 -2.34 38.19 19.28
CA GLN A 209 -2.09 39.59 18.98
C GLN A 209 -3.33 40.36 19.43
N ASN A 210 -3.35 40.84 20.69
CA ASN A 210 -4.34 41.79 21.18
C ASN A 210 -4.73 42.78 20.05
N GLY A 211 -5.97 42.67 19.56
CA GLY A 211 -6.38 43.03 18.20
C GLY A 211 -6.07 44.44 17.70
N HIS A 212 -4.83 44.69 17.28
CA HIS A 212 -4.47 45.87 16.51
C HIS A 212 -4.69 45.57 15.03
N LEU A 213 -5.91 45.82 14.55
CA LEU A 213 -6.14 46.08 13.13
C LEU A 213 -5.32 47.34 12.77
N PRO A 214 -4.40 47.32 11.78
CA PRO A 214 -3.86 48.56 11.26
C PRO A 214 -5.03 49.29 10.59
N LEU A 215 -5.48 50.39 11.19
CA LEU A 215 -6.40 51.30 10.54
C LEU A 215 -5.64 51.92 9.36
N THR A 216 -5.86 51.39 8.16
CA THR A 216 -5.55 52.14 6.95
C THR A 216 -6.56 53.28 6.89
N TYR A 217 -6.14 54.46 7.32
CA TYR A 217 -6.88 55.69 7.03
C TYR A 217 -6.65 55.98 5.55
N GLU A 218 -7.69 55.81 4.74
CA GLU A 218 -7.76 56.46 3.44
C GLU A 218 -7.89 57.96 3.75
N GLU A 219 -6.83 58.72 3.49
CA GLU A 219 -6.87 60.17 3.50
C GLU A 219 -7.80 60.61 2.35
N GLU A 220 -9.10 60.74 2.64
CA GLU A 220 -10.01 61.49 1.78
C GLU A 220 -9.51 62.94 1.73
N GLU A 221 -8.86 63.30 0.63
CA GLU A 221 -8.61 64.68 0.24
C GLU A 221 -9.94 65.44 0.15
N ILE A 222 -10.35 66.04 1.26
CA ILE A 222 -11.35 67.11 1.25
C ILE A 222 -10.60 68.36 0.78
N GLY A 223 -10.58 68.56 -0.54
CA GLY A 223 -10.14 69.80 -1.19
C GLY A 223 -11.03 70.99 -0.82
N ASP A 224 -10.37 72.14 -0.67
CA ASP A 224 -10.86 73.48 -0.29
C ASP A 224 -12.16 73.96 -0.97
#